data_AF-A0A5D2B3W5-F1
#
_entry.id   AF-A0A5D2B3W5-F1
#
_cell.length_a   1.000
_cell.length_b   1.000
_cell.length_c   1.000
_cell.angle_alpha   90.00
_cell.angle_beta   90.00
_cell.angle_gamma   90.00
#
_symmetry.space_group_name_H-M   'P 1'
#
loop_
_entity.id
_entity.type
_entity.pdbx_description
1 polymer ?
#
loop_
_entity_poly.entity_id
_entity_poly.type
_entity_poly.pdbx_seq_one_letter_code
_entity_poly.pdbx_strand_id
1 'polypeptide(L)'
;MEFTKNILLVYLIIGCFCEIISKNGVVEAFHKVHPHLQSKTELTVKQLHRTAYHFQPPMNWINGNIRAMITFLEHPFHLIPS
;
A
#
# COMPACT_ATOMS: atom_id res chain seq x y z
N MET A 1 -9.12 37.70 26.94
CA MET A 1 -9.97 36.65 27.56
C MET A 1 -10.92 36.01 26.55
N GLU A 2 -11.61 36.77 25.68
CA GLU A 2 -12.48 36.18 24.63
C GLU A 2 -11.74 35.33 23.61
N PHE A 3 -10.58 35.77 23.11
CA PHE A 3 -9.78 35.02 22.15
C PHE A 3 -9.39 33.63 22.65
N THR A 4 -8.94 33.53 23.90
CA THR A 4 -8.58 32.26 24.55
C THR A 4 -9.79 31.35 24.75
N LYS A 5 -10.97 31.92 25.06
CA LYS A 5 -12.24 31.17 25.17
C LYS A 5 -12.67 30.60 23.82
N ASN A 6 -12.53 31.38 22.74
CA ASN A 6 -12.85 30.92 21.39
C ASN A 6 -11.91 29.80 20.93
N ILE A 7 -10.62 29.89 21.25
CA ILE A 7 -9.65 28.81 20.98
C ILE A 7 -10.02 27.54 21.74
N LEU A 8 -10.34 27.65 23.04
CA LEU A 8 -10.78 26.51 23.85
C LEU A 8 -12.07 25.88 23.33
N LEU A 9 -13.02 26.71 22.86
CA LEU A 9 -14.25 26.24 22.24
C LEU A 9 -13.98 25.43 20.96
N VAL A 10 -13.06 25.89 20.11
CA VAL A 10 -12.65 25.18 18.89
C VAL A 10 -12.02 23.82 19.23
N TYR A 11 -11.13 23.76 20.22
CA TYR A 11 -10.55 22.49 20.65
C TYR A 11 -11.59 21.51 21.20
N LEU A 12 -12.58 21.99 21.96
CA LEU A 12 -13.69 21.16 22.43
C LEU A 12 -14.52 20.60 21.28
N ILE A 13 -14.86 21.44 20.29
CA ILE A 13 -15.62 21.02 19.11
C ILE A 13 -14.86 19.94 18.34
N ILE A 14 -13.57 20.16 18.06
CA ILE A 14 -12.73 19.18 17.35
C ILE A 14 -12.64 17.86 18.14
N GLY A 15 -12.43 17.92 19.45
CA GLY A 15 -12.38 16.74 20.32
C GLY A 15 -13.65 15.90 20.25
N CYS A 16 -14.83 16.53 20.32
CA CYS A 16 -16.12 15.85 20.18
C CYS A 16 -16.26 15.13 18.82
N PHE A 17 -15.85 15.77 17.73
CA PHE A 17 -15.89 15.14 16.40
C PHE A 17 -14.92 13.95 16.29
N CYS A 18 -13.70 14.07 16.83
CA CYS A 18 -12.72 12.99 16.83
C CYS A 18 -13.25 11.74 17.57
N GLU A 19 -13.92 11.92 18.70
CA GLU A 19 -14.54 10.79 19.41
C GLU A 19 -15.66 10.13 18.62
N ILE A 20 -16.51 10.91 17.94
CA ILE A 20 -17.59 10.38 17.10
C ILE A 20 -17.01 9.55 15.94
N ILE A 21 -15.97 10.07 15.28
CA ILE A 21 -15.28 9.36 14.19
C ILE A 21 -14.61 8.08 14.70
N SER A 22 -13.98 8.13 15.87
CA SER A 22 -13.26 6.99 16.46
C SER A 22 -14.22 5.88 16.93
N LYS A 23 -15.42 6.24 17.41
CA LYS A 23 -16.46 5.28 17.85
C LYS A 23 -17.17 4.59 16.67
N ASN A 24 -17.21 5.21 15.49
CA ASN A 24 -17.86 4.65 14.30
C ASN A 24 -17.01 3.63 13.55
N GLY A 25 -15.90 3.20 14.14
CA GLY A 25 -15.05 2.12 13.64
C GLY A 25 -13.92 2.64 12.76
N VAL A 26 -12.71 2.19 13.07
CA VAL A 26 -11.63 2.14 12.08
C VAL A 26 -12.22 1.42 10.87
N VAL A 27 -12.38 2.13 9.75
CA VAL A 27 -12.64 1.46 8.48
C VAL A 27 -11.39 0.68 8.16
N GLU A 28 -11.42 -0.56 8.60
CA GLU A 28 -10.50 -1.62 8.28
C GLU A 28 -10.50 -1.71 6.73
N ALA A 29 -9.55 -1.01 6.09
CA ALA A 29 -9.36 -0.98 4.65
C ALA A 29 -8.74 -2.31 4.18
N PHE A 30 -9.37 -3.43 4.54
CA PHE A 30 -9.06 -4.73 3.97
C PHE A 30 -9.79 -4.76 2.65
N HIS A 31 -9.04 -4.63 1.56
CA HIS A 31 -9.56 -4.98 0.26
C HIS A 31 -10.11 -6.40 0.36
N LYS A 32 -11.37 -6.58 -0.05
CA LYS A 32 -11.97 -7.89 -0.20
C LYS A 32 -11.05 -8.69 -1.12
N VAL A 33 -10.35 -9.67 -0.57
CA VAL A 33 -9.49 -10.53 -1.36
C VAL A 33 -10.42 -11.35 -2.22
N HIS A 34 -10.34 -11.18 -3.54
CA HIS A 34 -11.11 -11.96 -4.51
C HIS A 34 -10.21 -13.10 -5.00
N PRO A 35 -10.33 -14.33 -4.46
CA PRO A 35 -9.37 -15.40 -4.74
C PRO A 35 -9.34 -15.80 -6.22
N HIS A 36 -10.46 -15.62 -6.93
CA HIS A 36 -10.58 -15.87 -8.36
C HIS A 36 -9.89 -14.82 -9.25
N LEU A 37 -9.58 -13.62 -8.70
CA LEU A 37 -8.84 -12.57 -9.40
C LEU A 37 -7.35 -12.57 -9.03
N GLN A 38 -6.93 -13.44 -8.12
CA GLN A 38 -5.51 -13.59 -7.83
C GLN A 38 -4.81 -14.25 -9.02
N SER A 39 -3.59 -13.78 -9.31
CA SER A 39 -2.73 -14.40 -10.31
C SER A 39 -2.50 -15.86 -9.94
N LYS A 40 -2.75 -16.76 -10.89
CA LYS A 40 -2.36 -18.17 -10.72
C LYS A 40 -0.84 -18.24 -10.68
N THR A 41 -0.31 -19.06 -9.78
CA THR A 41 1.11 -19.39 -9.76
C THR A 41 1.45 -20.22 -11.00
N GLU A 42 1.90 -19.57 -12.07
CA GLU A 42 2.57 -20.25 -13.18
C GLU A 42 3.88 -20.91 -12.73
N LEU A 43 4.04 -22.19 -13.04
CA LEU A 43 5.24 -22.96 -12.72
C LEU A 43 6.46 -22.54 -13.55
N THR A 44 6.27 -21.81 -14.66
CA THR A 44 7.35 -21.43 -15.57
C THR A 44 7.00 -20.16 -16.33
N VAL A 45 7.87 -19.15 -16.24
CA VAL A 45 7.72 -17.90 -17.00
C VAL A 45 8.45 -18.03 -18.34
N LYS A 46 7.73 -17.81 -19.45
CA LYS A 46 8.34 -17.78 -20.79
C LYS A 46 9.23 -16.54 -20.95
N GLN A 47 10.50 -16.76 -21.29
CA GLN A 47 11.51 -15.69 -21.42
C GLN A 47 11.43 -14.89 -22.73
N LEU A 48 10.59 -15.30 -23.69
CA LEU A 48 10.56 -14.77 -25.05
C LEU A 48 10.41 -13.23 -25.14
N HIS A 49 9.79 -12.61 -24.14
CA HIS A 49 9.57 -11.16 -24.08
C HIS A 49 10.21 -10.48 -22.86
N ARG A 50 11.09 -11.18 -22.12
CA ARG A 50 11.84 -10.58 -21.01
C ARG A 50 13.15 -9.98 -21.52
N THR A 51 13.46 -8.76 -21.10
CA THR A 51 14.69 -8.05 -21.49
C THR A 51 15.58 -7.87 -20.28
N ALA A 52 16.88 -8.13 -20.42
CA ALA A 52 17.85 -7.91 -19.34
C ALA A 52 18.08 -6.41 -19.01
N TYR A 53 17.63 -5.50 -19.87
CA TYR A 53 17.84 -4.05 -19.73
C TYR A 53 16.73 -3.31 -18.98
N HIS A 54 15.67 -4.01 -18.57
CA HIS A 54 14.58 -3.44 -17.77
C HIS A 54 14.38 -4.27 -16.51
N PHE A 55 14.14 -3.59 -15.39
CA PHE A 55 13.74 -4.27 -14.16
C PHE A 55 12.39 -4.96 -14.37
N GLN A 56 12.39 -6.29 -14.25
CA GLN A 56 11.19 -7.13 -14.35
C GLN A 56 11.18 -8.07 -13.13
N PRO A 57 10.03 -8.28 -12.49
CA PRO A 57 9.96 -9.16 -11.33
C PRO A 57 10.20 -10.60 -11.81
N PRO A 58 10.65 -11.53 -10.96
CA PRO A 58 10.83 -12.92 -11.35
C PRO A 58 9.54 -13.57 -11.87
N MET A 59 8.36 -13.08 -11.47
CA MET A 59 7.05 -13.59 -11.89
C MET A 59 5.95 -12.52 -11.77
N ASN A 60 4.85 -12.68 -12.53
CA ASN A 60 3.63 -11.83 -12.51
C ASN A 60 3.79 -10.40 -13.07
N TRP A 61 2.66 -9.68 -13.18
CA TRP A 61 2.56 -8.31 -13.71
C TRP A 61 2.99 -7.27 -12.65
N ILE A 62 3.85 -6.30 -13.02
CA ILE A 62 4.06 -5.08 -12.22
C ILE A 62 3.02 -4.05 -12.65
N ASN A 63 2.09 -3.73 -11.76
CA ASN A 63 1.38 -2.47 -11.84
C ASN A 63 2.25 -1.37 -11.22
N GLY A 64 2.26 -0.19 -11.85
CA GLY A 64 3.03 0.97 -11.40
C GLY A 64 2.46 1.56 -10.11
N ASN A 65 2.64 0.87 -9.00
CA ASN A 65 2.49 1.44 -7.67
C ASN A 65 3.89 1.77 -7.15
N ILE A 66 4.11 3.03 -6.77
CA ILE A 66 5.36 3.54 -6.18
C ILE A 66 5.85 2.64 -5.02
N ARG A 67 4.92 2.00 -4.31
CA ARG A 67 5.24 1.03 -3.25
C ARG A 67 6.02 -0.19 -3.73
N ALA A 68 5.69 -0.75 -4.90
CA ALA A 68 6.44 -1.87 -5.46
C ALA A 68 7.88 -1.45 -5.78
N MET A 69 8.08 -0.23 -6.29
CA MET A 69 9.40 0.31 -6.60
C MET A 69 10.28 0.46 -5.34
N ILE A 70 9.71 0.86 -4.19
CA ILE A 70 10.47 0.96 -2.92
C ILE A 70 10.87 -0.43 -2.40
N THR A 71 9.97 -1.42 -2.44
CA THR A 71 10.26 -2.78 -1.96
C THR A 71 11.40 -3.45 -2.75
N PHE A 72 11.56 -3.13 -4.03
CA PHE A 72 12.66 -3.66 -4.85
C PHE A 72 14.01 -2.95 -4.64
N LEU A 73 14.01 -1.73 -4.08
CA LEU A 73 15.25 -0.99 -3.77
C LEU A 73 15.81 -1.37 -2.39
N GLU A 74 14.96 -1.74 -1.43
CA GLU A 74 15.39 -2.10 -0.07
C GLU A 74 15.87 -3.57 0.06
N HIS A 75 15.49 -4.44 -0.88
CA HIS A 75 15.94 -5.83 -0.93
C HIS A 75 16.57 -6.15 -2.30
N PRO A 76 17.84 -5.79 -2.54
CA PRO A 76 18.56 -6.27 -3.71
C PRO A 76 18.62 -7.80 -3.62
N PHE A 77 18.11 -8.48 -4.65
CA PHE A 77 18.18 -9.92 -4.79
C PHE A 77 19.64 -10.38 -4.68
N HIS A 78 20.02 -10.89 -3.52
CA HIS A 78 21.24 -11.66 -3.39
C HIS A 78 21.05 -12.97 -4.15
N LEU A 79 21.82 -13.09 -5.23
CA LEU A 79 22.33 -14.32 -5.84
C LEU A 79 21.32 -15.19 -6.61
N ILE A 80 21.40 -15.08 -7.94
CA ILE A 80 21.22 -16.24 -8.84
C ILE A 80 22.58 -16.45 -9.53
N PRO A 81 23.31 -17.54 -9.26
CA PRO A 81 24.45 -17.90 -10.10
C PRO A 81 23.95 -18.43 -11.45
N SER A 82 24.75 -18.14 -12.47
CA SER A 82 24.58 -18.55 -13.88
C SER A 82 24.38 -20.04 -14.07
#